data_AF-A0A967XCI0-F1
#
_entry.id   AF-A0A967XCI0-F1
#
_cell.length_a   1.000
_cell.length_b   1.000
_cell.length_c   1.000
_cell.angle_alpha   90.00
_cell.angle_beta   90.00
_cell.angle_gamma   90.00
#
_symmetry.space_group_name_H-M   'P 1'
#
loop_
_entity.id
_entity.type
_entity.pdbx_description
1 polymer ?
#
loop_
_entity_poly.entity_id
_entity_poly.type
_entity_poly.pdbx_seq_one_letter_code
_entity_poly.pdbx_strand_id
1 'polypeptide(L)' 'GGREAAKAAYQQAGIQDPQTEIDCAELYVPFSWYEAMWVENMGLCDEHHGWRNALDGKNEIDGEMPINMSGGL' A
#
# COMPACT_ATOMS: atom_id res chain seq x y z
N GLY A 1 -3.46 5.70 -14.92
CA GLY A 1 -4.17 5.68 -13.62
C GLY A 1 -3.18 5.36 -12.51
N GLY A 2 -3.63 5.22 -11.26
CA GLY A 2 -2.74 4.96 -10.11
C GLY A 2 -1.83 3.73 -10.29
N ARG A 3 -2.39 2.59 -10.69
CA ARG A 3 -1.65 1.35 -10.98
C ARG A 3 -0.49 1.51 -11.97
N GLU A 4 -0.73 2.22 -13.07
CA GLU A 4 0.30 2.46 -14.10
C GLU A 4 1.42 3.39 -13.59
N ALA A 5 1.06 4.39 -12.79
CA ALA A 5 2.05 5.27 -12.19
C ALA A 5 2.93 4.52 -11.17
N ALA A 6 2.33 3.67 -10.33
CA ALA A 6 3.04 2.82 -9.38
C ALA A 6 3.99 1.86 -10.11
N LYS A 7 3.49 1.17 -11.14
CA LYS A 7 4.30 0.27 -11.96
C LYS A 7 5.48 0.97 -12.63
N ALA A 8 5.28 2.17 -13.16
CA ALA A 8 6.36 2.96 -13.75
C ALA A 8 7.39 3.38 -12.69
N ALA A 9 6.96 3.75 -11.49
CA ALA A 9 7.85 4.09 -10.38
C ALA A 9 8.68 2.88 -9.92
N TYR A 10 8.07 1.71 -9.75
CA TYR A 10 8.77 0.47 -9.40
C TYR A 10 9.80 0.07 -10.46
N GLN A 11 9.44 0.18 -11.74
CA GLN A 11 10.38 -0.08 -12.84
C GLN A 11 11.59 0.86 -12.82
N GLN A 12 11.38 2.14 -12.49
CA GLN A 12 12.48 3.11 -12.35
C GLN A 12 13.35 2.82 -11.13
N ALA A 13 12.76 2.34 -10.03
CA ALA A 13 13.46 1.96 -8.81
C ALA A 13 14.13 0.57 -8.88
N GLY A 14 13.81 -0.24 -9.89
CA GLY A 14 14.29 -1.62 -10.01
C GLY A 14 13.56 -2.63 -9.11
N ILE A 15 12.42 -2.24 -8.53
CA ILE A 15 11.58 -3.07 -7.68
C ILE A 15 10.78 -4.04 -8.55
N GLN A 16 10.86 -5.33 -8.25
CA GLN A 16 10.18 -6.42 -8.96
C GLN A 16 8.90 -6.86 -8.25
N ASP A 17 8.96 -6.97 -6.92
CA ASP A 17 7.87 -7.34 -6.05
C ASP A 17 7.70 -6.33 -4.91
N PRO A 18 6.80 -5.34 -5.06
CA PRO A 18 6.60 -4.32 -4.06
C PRO A 18 6.05 -4.86 -2.73
N GLN A 19 5.42 -6.05 -2.67
CA GLN A 19 4.94 -6.61 -1.40
C GLN A 19 6.08 -7.08 -0.51
N THR A 20 7.23 -7.44 -1.08
CA THR A 20 8.38 -7.98 -0.35
C THR A 20 9.57 -7.02 -0.29
N GLU A 21 9.61 -6.04 -1.18
CA GLU A 21 10.72 -5.07 -1.28
C GLU A 21 10.42 -3.69 -0.68
N ILE A 22 9.17 -3.42 -0.30
CA ILE A 22 8.76 -2.16 0.34
C ILE A 22 8.45 -2.41 1.80
N ASP A 23 9.17 -1.72 2.68
CA ASP A 23 9.01 -1.86 4.12
C ASP A 23 7.86 -1.03 4.69
N CYS A 24 7.47 0.06 4.01
CA CYS A 24 6.34 0.92 4.39
C CYS A 24 5.89 1.82 3.25
N ALA A 25 4.67 2.34 3.32
CA ALA A 25 4.15 3.27 2.33
C ALA A 25 3.41 4.47 2.93
N GLU A 26 3.57 5.62 2.29
CA GLU A 26 2.81 6.84 2.57
C GLU A 26 1.90 7.12 1.37
N LEU A 27 0.59 7.09 1.62
CA LEU A 27 -0.46 7.17 0.62
C LEU A 27 -1.40 8.34 0.96
N TYR A 28 -1.86 9.02 -0.07
CA TYR A 28 -2.92 10.02 0.08
C TYR A 28 -4.27 9.31 0.29
N VAL A 29 -4.81 9.39 1.51
CA VAL A 29 -5.97 8.62 1.97
C VAL A 29 -6.98 9.57 2.63
N PRO A 30 -7.78 10.30 1.83
CA PRO A 30 -8.72 11.29 2.37
C PRO A 30 -9.92 10.65 3.10
N PHE A 31 -10.13 9.34 2.94
CA PHE A 31 -11.19 8.57 3.60
C PHE A 31 -10.70 7.15 3.92
N SER A 32 -11.15 6.57 5.02
CA SER A 32 -10.66 5.26 5.50
C SER A 32 -10.77 4.11 4.49
N TRP A 33 -11.85 4.05 3.69
CA TRP A 33 -12.01 2.99 2.68
C TRP A 33 -11.07 3.12 1.48
N TYR A 34 -10.50 4.31 1.26
CA TYR A 34 -9.53 4.53 0.17
C TYR A 34 -8.21 3.81 0.43
N GLU A 35 -7.83 3.59 1.68
CA GLU A 35 -6.57 2.90 2.02
C GLU A 35 -6.55 1.50 1.40
N ALA A 36 -7.58 0.70 1.68
CA ALA A 36 -7.73 -0.66 1.18
C ALA A 36 -7.65 -0.72 -0.35
N MET A 37 -8.29 0.21 -1.05
CA MET A 37 -8.23 0.25 -2.51
C MET A 37 -6.86 0.69 -3.03
N TRP A 38 -6.20 1.63 -2.36
CA TRP A 38 -4.89 2.12 -2.80
C TRP A 38 -3.80 1.09 -2.61
N VAL A 39 -3.77 0.37 -1.48
CA VAL A 39 -2.76 -0.69 -1.27
C VAL A 39 -2.88 -1.79 -2.32
N GLU A 40 -4.10 -2.16 -2.71
CA GLU A 40 -4.36 -3.09 -3.82
C GLU A 40 -3.92 -2.50 -5.17
N ASN A 41 -4.26 -1.23 -5.44
CA ASN A 41 -3.94 -0.55 -6.69
C ASN A 41 -2.43 -0.33 -6.88
N MET A 42 -1.69 -0.13 -5.78
CA MET A 42 -0.23 -0.04 -5.77
C MET A 42 0.43 -1.42 -5.76
N GLY A 43 -0.30 -2.51 -5.57
CA GLY A 43 0.26 -3.87 -5.50
C GLY A 43 1.01 -4.16 -4.20
N LEU A 44 0.76 -3.38 -3.14
CA LEU A 44 1.26 -3.62 -1.78
C LEU A 44 0.42 -4.68 -1.05
N CYS A 45 -0.72 -5.05 -1.62
CA CYS A 45 -1.64 -6.08 -1.15
C CYS A 45 -2.26 -6.80 -2.35
N ASP A 46 -2.63 -8.06 -2.16
CA ASP A 46 -3.42 -8.81 -3.14
C ASP A 46 -4.77 -8.15 -3.39
N GLU A 47 -5.21 -8.20 -4.65
CA GLU A 47 -6.50 -7.65 -5.06
C GLU A 47 -7.64 -8.26 -4.22
N HIS A 48 -8.58 -7.42 -3.78
CA HIS A 48 -9.69 -7.76 -2.89
C HIS A 48 -9.31 -8.17 -1.45
N HIS A 49 -8.06 -7.97 -1.02
CA HIS A 49 -7.61 -8.29 0.34
C HIS A 49 -7.27 -7.06 1.20
N GLY A 50 -7.25 -5.84 0.63
CA GLY A 50 -6.85 -4.62 1.33
C GLY A 50 -7.71 -4.32 2.56
N TRP A 51 -9.02 -4.56 2.47
CA TRP A 51 -9.94 -4.39 3.59
C TRP A 51 -9.64 -5.37 4.73
N ARG A 52 -9.20 -6.58 4.40
CA ARG A 52 -8.88 -7.61 5.38
C ARG A 52 -7.53 -7.35 6.03
N ASN A 53 -6.54 -6.91 5.26
CA ASN A 53 -5.24 -6.51 5.79
C ASN A 53 -5.37 -5.36 6.81
N ALA A 54 -6.24 -4.38 6.52
CA ALA A 54 -6.56 -3.32 7.46
C ALA A 54 -7.23 -3.85 8.75
N LEU A 55 -8.18 -4.78 8.64
CA LEU A 55 -8.85 -5.36 9.81
C LEU A 55 -7.95 -6.28 10.64
N ASP A 56 -7.06 -7.02 9.98
CA ASP A 56 -6.12 -7.95 10.61
C ASP A 56 -4.89 -7.22 11.20
N GLY A 57 -4.86 -5.87 11.13
CA GLY A 57 -3.80 -5.03 11.69
C GLY A 57 -2.50 -5.04 10.88
N LYS A 58 -2.49 -5.60 9.66
CA LYS A 58 -1.29 -5.70 8.83
C LYS A 58 -0.75 -4.35 8.35
N ASN A 59 -1.61 -3.32 8.33
CA ASN A 59 -1.26 -1.96 7.93
C ASN A 59 -0.82 -1.08 9.12
N GLU A 60 -0.88 -1.59 10.35
CA GLU A 60 -0.43 -0.87 11.54
C GLU A 60 1.09 -0.67 11.55
N ILE A 61 1.59 0.18 12.45
CA ILE A 61 3.01 0.56 12.52
C ILE A 61 3.95 -0.65 12.73
N ASP A 62 3.47 -1.67 13.43
CA ASP A 62 4.19 -2.93 13.70
C ASP A 62 3.70 -4.09 12.81
N GLY A 63 2.90 -3.78 11.78
CA GLY A 63 2.31 -4.73 10.84
C GLY A 63 3.27 -5.18 9.74
N GLU A 64 2.76 -6.02 8.83
CA GLU A 64 3.53 -6.55 7.69
C GLU A 64 3.80 -5.49 6.62
N MET A 65 2.89 -4.52 6.44
CA MET A 65 3.02 -3.43 5.48
C MET A 65 2.48 -2.13 6.11
N PRO A 66 3.27 -1.47 6.98
CA PRO A 66 2.86 -0.23 7.63
C PRO A 66 2.47 0.87 6.65
N ILE A 67 1.27 1.43 6.83
CA ILE A 67 0.73 2.52 6.01
C ILE A 67 0.58 3.79 6.85
N ASN A 68 1.01 4.94 6.29
CA ASN A 68 0.76 6.26 6.86
C ASN A 68 1.24 6.44 8.31
N MET A 69 2.42 5.91 8.64
CA MET A 69 3.00 5.99 9.99
C MET A 69 3.21 7.44 10.47
N SER A 70 3.27 8.40 9.55
CA SER A 70 3.34 9.83 9.87
C SER A 70 2.04 10.45 10.41
N GLY A 71 0.91 9.73 10.34
CA GLY A 71 -0.41 10.19 10.76
C GLY A 71 -1.41 10.39 9.62
N GLY A 72 -0.97 10.26 8.37
CA GLY A 72 -1.82 10.32 7.18
C GLY A 72 -2.39 11.70 6.85
N LEU A 73 -3.10 11.79 5.71
CA LEU A 73 -3.82 12.98 5.26
C LEU A 73 -4.99 12.64 4.34
#